data_AF-A0A0N4WQ19-F1
#
_entry.id   AF-A0A0N4WQ19-F1
#
_cell.length_a   1.000
_cell.length_b   1.000
_cell.length_c   1.000
_cell.angle_alpha   90.00
_cell.angle_beta   90.00
_cell.angle_gamma   90.00
#
_symmetry.space_group_name_H-M   'P 1'
#
loop_
_entity.id
_entity.type
_entity.pdbx_description
1 polymer ?
#
loop_
_entity_poly.entity_id
_entity_poly.type
_entity_poly.pdbx_seq_one_letter_code
_entity_poly.pdbx_strand_id
1 'polypeptide(L)'
;LFRKDSFAQIVSASLEWPTTAQWAFWHLVHAEGIPGEWLIQLLPKLKSSQHAEAAANVLLMLKRADRDPNMNMLRALFSRMPSSDDTFTIDCIKILIEDPSTCKRVSDNVGNLLKKQMAAGDLHIGGGTKGASKKSPQKLSMEQVLAHLEQFTQLCLMKEKKSAEQIFSNSTVLEAFMEAEKNDKVAPLRSKFAQLFAVVNILRDESRDKEQSSRTLRGNRGSGASSSSSKTRHKEEDKEVSSS
;
A
#
# COMPACT_ATOMS: atom_id res chain seq x y z
N LEU A 1 -21.00 -26.54 2.28
CA LEU A 1 -20.60 -26.86 3.66
C LEU A 1 -20.51 -25.60 4.51
N PHE A 2 -20.02 -24.49 3.95
CA PHE A 2 -19.83 -23.24 4.67
C PHE A 2 -21.01 -22.28 4.51
N ARG A 3 -21.34 -21.54 5.58
CA ARG A 3 -22.29 -20.42 5.56
C ARG A 3 -21.60 -19.16 6.09
N LYS A 4 -21.99 -18.00 5.57
CA LYS A 4 -21.33 -16.72 5.87
C LYS A 4 -21.29 -16.39 7.37
N ASP A 5 -22.37 -16.68 8.07
CA ASP A 5 -22.59 -16.40 9.49
C ASP A 5 -21.81 -17.34 10.41
N SER A 6 -21.55 -18.58 9.98
CA SER A 6 -20.82 -19.57 10.77
C SER A 6 -19.36 -19.75 10.36
N PHE A 7 -18.96 -19.28 9.17
CA PHE A 7 -17.63 -19.55 8.61
C PHE A 7 -16.49 -19.09 9.53
N ALA A 8 -16.57 -17.86 10.07
CA ALA A 8 -15.56 -17.35 10.99
C ALA A 8 -15.42 -18.21 12.26
N GLN A 9 -16.52 -18.81 12.74
CA GLN A 9 -16.50 -19.71 13.90
C GLN A 9 -15.85 -21.04 13.55
N ILE A 10 -16.15 -21.60 12.38
CA ILE A 10 -15.55 -22.85 11.90
C ILE A 10 -14.04 -22.67 11.72
N VAL A 11 -13.60 -21.59 11.06
CA VAL A 11 -12.17 -21.32 10.90
C VAL A 11 -11.50 -21.10 12.26
N SER A 12 -12.16 -20.43 13.21
CA SER A 12 -11.62 -20.27 14.57
C SER A 12 -11.45 -21.61 15.29
N ALA A 13 -12.41 -22.52 15.16
CA ALA A 13 -12.32 -23.86 15.73
C ALA A 13 -11.23 -24.71 15.04
N SER A 14 -11.02 -24.54 13.73
CA SER A 14 -10.02 -25.30 12.99
C SER A 14 -8.57 -24.95 13.34
N LEU A 15 -8.32 -23.80 13.99
CA LEU A 15 -6.97 -23.41 14.40
C LEU A 15 -6.33 -24.40 15.38
N GLU A 16 -7.14 -25.12 16.15
CA GLU A 16 -6.71 -26.12 17.13
C GLU A 16 -6.69 -27.54 16.53
N TRP A 17 -7.07 -27.71 15.26
CA TRP A 17 -7.09 -29.03 14.63
C TRP A 17 -5.67 -29.47 14.24
N PRO A 18 -5.43 -30.79 14.14
CA PRO A 18 -4.18 -31.30 13.57
C PRO A 18 -3.95 -30.77 12.15
N THR A 19 -2.69 -30.58 11.76
CA THR A 19 -2.28 -30.05 10.44
C THR A 19 -3.02 -30.73 9.27
N THR A 20 -3.13 -32.06 9.26
CA THR A 20 -3.83 -32.80 8.19
C THR A 20 -5.31 -32.43 8.09
N ALA A 21 -5.97 -32.21 9.23
CA ALA A 21 -7.37 -31.77 9.26
C ALA A 21 -7.52 -30.31 8.82
N GLN A 22 -6.57 -29.44 9.18
CA GLN A 22 -6.54 -28.06 8.66
C GLN A 22 -6.36 -28.03 7.14
N TRP A 23 -5.48 -28.88 6.59
CA TRP A 23 -5.28 -29.01 5.15
C TRP A 23 -6.55 -29.46 4.43
N ALA A 24 -7.17 -30.54 4.92
CA ALA A 24 -8.43 -31.03 4.34
C ALA A 24 -9.53 -29.96 4.40
N PHE A 25 -9.64 -29.24 5.53
CA PHE A 25 -10.56 -28.12 5.68
C PHE A 25 -10.33 -27.04 4.63
N TRP A 26 -9.10 -26.53 4.52
CA TRP A 26 -8.80 -25.45 3.57
C TRP A 26 -8.95 -25.87 2.12
N HIS A 27 -8.68 -27.13 1.76
CA HIS A 27 -9.01 -27.64 0.43
C HIS A 27 -10.51 -27.57 0.13
N LEU A 28 -11.36 -27.91 1.11
CA LEU A 28 -12.82 -27.75 0.95
C LEU A 28 -13.21 -26.28 0.81
N VAL A 29 -12.59 -25.38 1.59
CA VAL A 29 -12.83 -23.92 1.48
C VAL A 29 -12.51 -23.41 0.08
N HIS A 30 -11.37 -23.81 -0.48
CA HIS A 30 -10.99 -23.43 -1.85
C HIS A 30 -11.91 -24.07 -2.89
N ALA A 31 -12.30 -25.33 -2.73
CA ALA A 31 -13.19 -26.03 -3.65
C ALA A 31 -14.61 -25.42 -3.69
N GLU A 32 -15.11 -24.93 -2.56
CA GLU A 32 -16.41 -24.23 -2.49
C GLU A 32 -16.34 -22.77 -2.97
N GLY A 33 -15.16 -22.24 -3.31
CA GLY A 33 -14.99 -20.86 -3.80
C GLY A 33 -15.38 -19.81 -2.75
N ILE A 34 -15.09 -20.06 -1.47
CA ILE A 34 -15.46 -19.15 -0.39
C ILE A 34 -14.73 -17.81 -0.57
N PRO A 35 -15.45 -16.66 -0.56
CA PRO A 35 -14.83 -15.37 -0.76
C PRO A 35 -13.99 -14.95 0.45
N GLY A 36 -12.83 -14.32 0.19
CA GLY A 36 -11.90 -13.89 1.23
C GLY A 36 -12.50 -12.91 2.24
N GLU A 37 -13.53 -12.14 1.87
CA GLU A 37 -14.21 -11.20 2.76
C GLU A 37 -14.91 -11.86 3.95
N TRP A 38 -15.20 -13.16 3.87
CA TRP A 38 -15.75 -13.89 5.02
C TRP A 38 -14.72 -14.07 6.15
N LEU A 39 -13.43 -13.86 5.87
CA LEU A 39 -12.34 -13.93 6.84
C LEU A 39 -12.10 -12.63 7.60
N ILE A 40 -12.73 -11.51 7.23
CA ILE A 40 -12.41 -10.18 7.80
C ILE A 40 -12.44 -10.17 9.34
N GLN A 41 -13.41 -10.84 9.96
CA GLN A 41 -13.52 -10.89 11.42
C GLN A 41 -12.44 -11.75 12.11
N LEU A 42 -11.78 -12.62 11.36
CA LEU A 42 -10.72 -13.50 11.85
C LEU A 42 -9.34 -12.86 11.74
N LEU A 43 -9.10 -12.01 10.73
CA LEU A 43 -7.78 -11.44 10.45
C LEU A 43 -7.09 -10.80 11.66
N PRO A 44 -7.79 -10.05 12.55
CA PRO A 44 -7.14 -9.47 13.73
C PRO A 44 -6.68 -10.52 14.75
N LYS A 45 -7.29 -11.72 14.75
CA LYS A 45 -7.07 -12.79 15.74
C LYS A 45 -6.01 -13.81 15.32
N LEU A 46 -5.67 -13.85 14.03
CA LEU A 46 -4.73 -14.82 13.51
C LEU A 46 -3.32 -14.56 14.06
N LYS A 47 -2.56 -15.58 14.40
CA LYS A 47 -1.15 -15.43 14.78
C LYS A 47 -0.35 -16.28 13.82
N SER A 48 0.37 -15.66 12.90
CA SER A 48 1.05 -16.37 11.80
C SER A 48 2.02 -17.44 12.29
N SER A 49 2.71 -17.18 13.41
CA SER A 49 3.61 -18.13 14.07
C SER A 49 2.91 -19.34 14.71
N GLN A 50 1.62 -19.24 15.04
CA GLN A 50 0.84 -20.31 15.67
C GLN A 50 -0.13 -20.98 14.69
N HIS A 51 -0.56 -20.26 13.66
CA HIS A 51 -1.61 -20.67 12.73
C HIS A 51 -1.08 -20.66 11.29
N ALA A 52 0.01 -21.36 11.03
CA ALA A 52 0.74 -21.31 9.76
C ALA A 52 -0.15 -21.73 8.57
N GLU A 53 -0.94 -22.80 8.72
CA GLU A 53 -1.85 -23.32 7.70
C GLU A 53 -2.93 -22.29 7.36
N ALA A 54 -3.57 -21.71 8.38
CA ALA A 54 -4.58 -20.68 8.18
C ALA A 54 -3.98 -19.41 7.57
N ALA A 55 -2.80 -18.97 8.00
CA ALA A 55 -2.11 -17.82 7.44
C ALA A 55 -1.77 -18.02 5.96
N ALA A 56 -1.19 -19.16 5.60
CA ALA A 56 -0.87 -19.49 4.21
C ALA A 56 -2.13 -19.51 3.32
N ASN A 57 -3.22 -20.07 3.81
CA ASN A 57 -4.47 -20.13 3.05
C ASN A 57 -5.15 -18.78 2.91
N VAL A 58 -5.11 -17.91 3.93
CA VAL A 58 -5.59 -16.53 3.82
C VAL A 58 -4.80 -15.78 2.74
N LEU A 59 -3.47 -15.88 2.72
CA LEU A 59 -2.63 -15.27 1.69
C LEU A 59 -3.02 -15.78 0.30
N LEU A 60 -3.24 -17.09 0.15
CA LEU A 60 -3.69 -17.70 -1.11
C LEU A 60 -5.06 -17.19 -1.55
N MET A 61 -6.01 -17.04 -0.63
CA MET A 61 -7.33 -16.48 -0.91
C MET A 61 -7.26 -15.01 -1.33
N LEU A 62 -6.41 -14.20 -0.68
CA LEU A 62 -6.19 -12.81 -1.08
C LEU A 62 -5.56 -12.72 -2.48
N LYS A 63 -4.61 -13.60 -2.80
CA LYS A 63 -3.95 -13.63 -4.12
C LYS A 63 -4.90 -14.03 -5.25
N ARG A 64 -5.91 -14.85 -4.97
CA ARG A 64 -6.92 -15.32 -5.93
C ARG A 64 -8.23 -14.54 -5.83
N ALA A 65 -8.26 -13.42 -5.11
CA ALA A 65 -9.49 -12.67 -4.91
C ALA A 65 -9.95 -12.03 -6.22
N ASP A 66 -11.15 -12.36 -6.68
CA ASP A 66 -11.79 -11.71 -7.84
C ASP A 66 -12.34 -10.31 -7.53
N ARG A 67 -12.27 -9.90 -6.26
CA ARG A 67 -12.82 -8.64 -5.75
C ARG A 67 -11.72 -7.80 -5.14
N ASP A 68 -11.83 -6.51 -5.39
CA ASP A 68 -10.90 -5.55 -4.80
C ASP A 68 -10.94 -5.56 -3.26
N PRO A 69 -9.78 -5.39 -2.61
CA PRO A 69 -9.74 -5.23 -1.17
C PRO A 69 -10.51 -3.97 -0.74
N ASN A 70 -11.54 -4.18 0.09
CA ASN A 70 -12.32 -3.09 0.64
C ASN A 70 -11.69 -2.51 1.92
N MET A 71 -12.21 -1.35 2.36
CA MET A 71 -11.74 -0.65 3.56
C MET A 71 -11.81 -1.52 4.84
N ASN A 72 -12.81 -2.39 4.97
CA ASN A 72 -12.98 -3.22 6.16
C ASN A 72 -11.91 -4.31 6.24
N MET A 73 -11.52 -4.88 5.10
CA MET A 73 -10.40 -5.81 4.99
C MET A 73 -9.10 -5.17 5.48
N LEU A 74 -8.75 -4.00 4.93
CA LEU A 74 -7.55 -3.27 5.33
C LEU A 74 -7.61 -2.86 6.80
N ARG A 75 -8.76 -2.36 7.27
CA ARG A 75 -8.95 -2.05 8.70
C ARG A 75 -8.68 -3.26 9.57
N ALA A 76 -9.18 -4.44 9.20
CA ALA A 76 -8.98 -5.67 9.96
C ALA A 76 -7.51 -6.12 9.95
N LEU A 77 -6.81 -6.02 8.81
CA LEU A 77 -5.38 -6.30 8.70
C LEU A 77 -4.54 -5.36 9.59
N PHE A 78 -4.78 -4.04 9.51
CA PHE A 78 -4.06 -3.06 10.33
C PHE A 78 -4.44 -3.11 11.82
N SER A 79 -5.55 -3.72 12.18
CA SER A 79 -5.96 -3.87 13.60
C SER A 79 -5.11 -4.90 14.35
N ARG A 80 -4.32 -5.71 13.64
CA ARG A 80 -3.35 -6.64 14.23
C ARG A 80 -2.28 -5.85 14.97
N MET A 81 -1.79 -6.38 16.09
CA MET A 81 -0.65 -5.78 16.78
C MET A 81 0.61 -5.87 15.91
N PRO A 82 1.29 -4.75 15.61
CA PRO A 82 2.57 -4.78 14.91
C PRO A 82 3.62 -5.53 15.74
N SER A 83 4.42 -6.36 15.08
CA SER A 83 5.52 -7.12 15.69
C SER A 83 6.60 -7.37 14.64
N SER A 84 7.87 -7.30 15.06
CA SER A 84 9.01 -7.66 14.19
C SER A 84 8.96 -9.11 13.73
N ASP A 85 8.39 -9.99 14.55
CA ASP A 85 8.37 -11.43 14.33
C ASP A 85 7.11 -11.89 13.55
N ASP A 86 6.18 -10.97 13.29
CA ASP A 86 4.97 -11.22 12.54
C ASP A 86 4.87 -10.28 11.32
N THR A 87 5.19 -10.82 10.14
CA THR A 87 5.11 -10.11 8.87
C THR A 87 3.78 -10.29 8.15
N PHE A 88 2.80 -10.99 8.75
CA PHE A 88 1.59 -11.41 8.06
C PHE A 88 0.80 -10.25 7.44
N THR A 89 0.64 -9.15 8.18
CA THR A 89 -0.03 -7.94 7.66
C THR A 89 0.70 -7.39 6.43
N ILE A 90 2.03 -7.35 6.49
CA ILE A 90 2.88 -6.85 5.42
C ILE A 90 2.78 -7.76 4.19
N ASP A 91 2.78 -9.08 4.39
CA ASP A 91 2.67 -10.04 3.31
C ASP A 91 1.29 -10.00 2.65
N CYS A 92 0.21 -9.79 3.42
CA CYS A 92 -1.11 -9.50 2.88
C CYS A 92 -1.09 -8.23 2.01
N ILE A 93 -0.51 -7.12 2.51
CA ILE A 93 -0.43 -5.87 1.75
C ILE A 93 0.38 -6.05 0.46
N LYS A 94 1.52 -6.76 0.50
CA LYS A 94 2.32 -7.06 -0.69
C LYS A 94 1.53 -7.80 -1.77
N ILE A 95 0.72 -8.78 -1.38
CA ILE A 95 -0.17 -9.51 -2.31
C ILE A 95 -1.21 -8.56 -2.89
N LEU A 96 -1.84 -7.75 -2.04
CA LEU A 96 -2.92 -6.85 -2.46
C LEU A 96 -2.46 -5.73 -3.39
N ILE A 97 -1.16 -5.41 -3.43
CA ILE A 97 -0.59 -4.40 -4.34
C ILE A 97 0.25 -5.01 -5.47
N GLU A 98 0.26 -6.34 -5.61
CA GLU A 98 0.99 -7.01 -6.69
C GLU A 98 0.40 -6.62 -8.06
N ASP A 99 -0.92 -6.46 -8.14
CA ASP A 99 -1.61 -5.91 -9.32
C ASP A 99 -1.71 -4.37 -9.24
N PRO A 100 -1.26 -3.62 -10.27
CA PRO A 100 -1.47 -2.18 -10.35
C PRO A 100 -2.93 -1.73 -10.21
N SER A 101 -3.89 -2.54 -10.65
CA SER A 101 -5.32 -2.22 -10.59
C SER A 101 -5.83 -2.12 -9.14
N THR A 102 -5.37 -3.02 -8.27
CA THR A 102 -5.72 -3.05 -6.85
C THR A 102 -4.81 -2.13 -6.03
N CYS A 103 -3.56 -1.93 -6.44
CA CYS A 103 -2.57 -1.09 -5.77
C CYS A 103 -3.13 0.31 -5.46
N LYS A 104 -3.67 1.00 -6.48
CA LYS A 104 -4.27 2.34 -6.29
C LYS A 104 -5.35 2.34 -5.21
N ARG A 105 -6.26 1.37 -5.24
CA ARG A 105 -7.38 1.27 -4.30
C ARG A 105 -6.91 0.95 -2.89
N VAL A 106 -5.90 0.11 -2.74
CA VAL A 106 -5.24 -0.17 -1.45
C VAL A 106 -4.62 1.11 -0.90
N SER A 107 -3.86 1.86 -1.72
CA SER A 107 -3.23 3.11 -1.30
C SER A 107 -4.26 4.17 -0.90
N ASP A 108 -5.32 4.34 -1.69
CA ASP A 108 -6.42 5.26 -1.37
C ASP A 108 -7.06 4.89 -0.02
N ASN A 109 -7.28 3.60 0.22
CA ASN A 109 -7.83 3.12 1.49
C ASN A 109 -6.87 3.35 2.67
N VAL A 110 -5.56 3.17 2.49
CA VAL A 110 -4.55 3.49 3.51
C VAL A 110 -4.58 4.97 3.88
N GLY A 111 -4.56 5.87 2.90
CA GLY A 111 -4.63 7.32 3.14
C GLY A 111 -5.93 7.71 3.85
N ASN A 112 -7.05 7.14 3.42
CA ASN A 112 -8.36 7.36 4.05
C ASN A 112 -8.42 6.81 5.49
N LEU A 113 -7.77 5.69 5.79
CA LEU A 113 -7.66 5.19 7.17
C LEU A 113 -6.91 6.20 8.04
N LEU A 114 -5.76 6.70 7.59
CA LEU A 114 -4.98 7.70 8.33
C LEU A 114 -5.83 8.96 8.61
N LYS A 115 -6.46 9.54 7.57
CA LYS A 115 -7.36 10.70 7.71
C LYS A 115 -8.49 10.44 8.70
N LYS A 116 -9.12 9.26 8.61
CA LYS A 116 -10.21 8.87 9.52
C LYS A 116 -9.75 8.77 10.97
N GLN A 117 -8.58 8.18 11.24
CA GLN A 117 -8.08 8.08 12.62
C GLN A 117 -7.63 9.44 13.18
N MET A 118 -7.06 10.30 12.34
CA MET A 118 -6.74 11.68 12.73
C MET A 118 -8.00 12.47 13.10
N ALA A 119 -9.02 12.44 12.24
CA ALA A 119 -10.29 13.13 12.48
C ALA A 119 -11.03 12.61 13.72
N ALA A 120 -10.94 11.30 13.98
CA ALA A 120 -11.54 10.67 15.15
C ALA A 120 -10.73 10.88 16.45
N GLY A 121 -9.50 11.43 16.38
CA GLY A 121 -8.59 11.53 17.52
C GLY A 121 -8.03 10.19 18.00
N ASP A 122 -8.14 9.13 17.19
CA ASP A 122 -7.72 7.77 17.50
C ASP A 122 -6.22 7.58 17.22
N LEU A 123 -5.34 8.32 17.91
CA LEU A 123 -3.91 8.38 17.55
C LEU A 123 -3.06 7.21 18.11
N HIS A 124 -3.25 6.88 19.38
CA HIS A 124 -2.45 6.02 20.29
C HIS A 124 -0.95 6.35 20.40
N ILE A 125 -0.51 6.75 21.59
CA ILE A 125 0.88 7.04 21.97
C ILE A 125 0.91 6.68 23.47
N GLY A 126 1.43 5.51 23.84
CA GLY A 126 1.21 4.85 25.16
C GLY A 126 1.82 5.57 26.40
N GLY A 127 1.52 5.18 27.65
CA GLY A 127 0.75 4.03 28.13
C GLY A 127 0.28 4.13 29.60
N GLY A 128 -0.67 3.27 29.95
CA GLY A 128 -1.20 3.15 31.31
C GLY A 128 -2.58 2.49 31.34
N THR A 129 -2.62 1.16 31.33
CA THR A 129 -3.33 0.36 32.34
C THR A 129 -2.96 -1.10 32.15
N LYS A 130 -2.31 -1.67 33.16
CA LYS A 130 -2.53 -3.06 33.56
C LYS A 130 -4.05 -3.28 33.55
N GLY A 131 -4.53 -4.07 32.59
CA GLY A 131 -5.97 -4.24 32.40
C GLY A 131 -6.28 -4.59 30.97
N ALA A 132 -5.77 -5.73 30.50
CA ALA A 132 -6.37 -6.42 29.38
C ALA A 132 -7.81 -6.81 29.77
N SER A 133 -8.74 -5.86 29.68
CA SER A 133 -10.16 -6.20 29.69
C SER A 133 -10.44 -6.86 28.34
N LYS A 134 -10.37 -8.19 28.35
CA LYS A 134 -11.03 -9.04 27.37
C LYS A 134 -12.49 -8.54 27.27
N LYS A 135 -12.87 -7.84 26.19
CA LYS A 135 -14.21 -7.89 25.55
C LYS A 135 -14.53 -6.82 24.49
N SER A 136 -13.73 -5.76 24.27
CA SER A 136 -14.02 -4.81 23.17
C SER A 136 -13.21 -5.15 21.91
N PRO A 137 -13.78 -5.01 20.69
CA PRO A 137 -13.00 -5.04 19.46
C PRO A 137 -11.90 -3.97 19.57
N GLN A 138 -10.64 -4.36 19.36
CA GLN A 138 -9.53 -3.43 19.42
C GLN A 138 -9.77 -2.35 18.36
N LYS A 139 -10.02 -1.11 18.81
CA LYS A 139 -10.27 0.01 17.90
C LYS A 139 -8.95 0.35 17.23
N LEU A 140 -8.88 0.21 15.90
CA LEU A 140 -7.69 0.58 15.13
C LEU A 140 -7.28 2.02 15.45
N SER A 141 -6.03 2.25 15.84
CA SER A 141 -5.43 3.59 16.00
C SER A 141 -4.58 4.00 14.81
N MET A 142 -4.27 5.30 14.71
CA MET A 142 -3.33 5.84 13.73
C MET A 142 -1.93 5.26 13.93
N GLU A 143 -1.46 5.11 15.17
CA GLU A 143 -0.18 4.50 15.52
C GLU A 143 -0.05 3.07 14.99
N GLN A 144 -1.11 2.28 15.09
CA GLN A 144 -1.10 0.92 14.52
C GLN A 144 -0.93 0.97 13.00
N VAL A 145 -1.63 1.87 12.31
CA VAL A 145 -1.47 2.05 10.86
C VAL A 145 -0.04 2.49 10.53
N LEU A 146 0.49 3.50 11.22
CA LEU A 146 1.85 4.02 11.00
C LEU A 146 2.92 2.97 11.29
N ALA A 147 2.78 2.18 12.35
CA ALA A 147 3.72 1.12 12.69
C ALA A 147 3.78 0.02 11.61
N HIS A 148 2.63 -0.40 11.09
CA HIS A 148 2.60 -1.35 9.95
C HIS A 148 3.19 -0.72 8.68
N LEU A 149 2.97 0.56 8.43
CA LEU A 149 3.57 1.26 7.29
C LEU A 149 5.09 1.39 7.42
N GLU A 150 5.62 1.63 8.62
CA GLU A 150 7.06 1.66 8.88
C GLU A 150 7.69 0.26 8.71
N GLN A 151 7.04 -0.79 9.21
CA GLN A 151 7.50 -2.15 8.94
C GLN A 151 7.44 -2.47 7.43
N PHE A 152 6.42 -1.96 6.73
CA PHE A 152 6.29 -2.11 5.29
C PHE A 152 7.42 -1.41 4.52
N THR A 153 7.79 -0.17 4.90
CA THR A 153 8.92 0.52 4.27
C THR A 153 10.23 -0.25 4.45
N GLN A 154 10.52 -0.71 5.66
CA GLN A 154 11.74 -1.47 5.97
C GLN A 154 11.82 -2.76 5.15
N LEU A 155 10.71 -3.49 4.99
CA LEU A 155 10.72 -4.78 4.30
C LEU A 155 10.65 -4.68 2.76
N CYS A 156 10.10 -3.58 2.22
CA CYS A 156 9.79 -3.48 0.79
C CYS A 156 10.59 -2.42 0.04
N LEU A 157 10.92 -1.29 0.66
CA LEU A 157 11.70 -0.23 0.01
C LEU A 157 13.20 -0.52 0.04
N MET A 158 13.70 -1.16 1.09
CA MET A 158 15.11 -1.60 1.16
C MET A 158 15.45 -2.71 0.14
N LYS A 159 14.45 -3.26 -0.57
CA LYS A 159 14.58 -4.32 -1.58
C LYS A 159 14.24 -3.85 -3.01
N GLU A 160 14.22 -2.54 -3.26
CA GLU A 160 13.98 -1.92 -4.59
C GLU A 160 12.65 -2.33 -5.27
N LYS A 161 11.60 -2.64 -4.50
CA LYS A 161 10.31 -2.98 -5.08
C LYS A 161 9.49 -1.73 -5.40
N LYS A 162 9.39 -1.39 -6.69
CA LYS A 162 8.60 -0.26 -7.23
C LYS A 162 7.14 -0.19 -6.72
N SER A 163 6.50 -1.32 -6.41
CA SER A 163 5.12 -1.33 -5.89
C SER A 163 4.99 -0.73 -4.48
N ALA A 164 6.05 -0.77 -3.67
CA ALA A 164 6.04 -0.14 -2.35
C ALA A 164 6.09 1.39 -2.45
N GLU A 165 6.85 1.93 -3.41
CA GLU A 165 6.87 3.37 -3.72
C GLU A 165 5.51 3.86 -4.20
N GLN A 166 4.76 3.04 -4.93
CA GLN A 166 3.43 3.39 -5.44
C GLN A 166 2.43 3.69 -4.32
N ILE A 167 2.51 2.99 -3.18
CA ILE A 167 1.67 3.31 -2.02
C ILE A 167 1.95 4.72 -1.52
N PHE A 168 3.23 5.08 -1.35
CA PHE A 168 3.61 6.37 -0.77
C PHE A 168 3.56 7.51 -1.78
N SER A 169 3.57 7.23 -3.08
CA SER A 169 3.36 8.22 -4.15
C SER A 169 1.88 8.50 -4.43
N ASN A 170 0.96 7.76 -3.80
CA ASN A 170 -0.47 7.98 -3.94
C ASN A 170 -0.90 9.32 -3.31
N SER A 171 -1.70 10.11 -4.03
CA SER A 171 -2.14 11.44 -3.59
C SER A 171 -2.88 11.42 -2.26
N THR A 172 -3.76 10.43 -2.03
CA THR A 172 -4.55 10.30 -0.80
C THR A 172 -3.65 10.05 0.41
N VAL A 173 -2.59 9.25 0.23
CA VAL A 173 -1.57 8.98 1.25
C VAL A 173 -0.75 10.24 1.52
N LEU A 174 -0.21 10.88 0.47
CA LEU A 174 0.57 12.12 0.60
C LEU A 174 -0.20 13.22 1.32
N GLU A 175 -1.48 13.42 0.98
CA GLU A 175 -2.36 14.35 1.67
C GLU A 175 -2.55 14.02 3.15
N ALA A 176 -2.72 12.73 3.50
CA ALA A 176 -2.85 12.31 4.89
C ALA A 176 -1.58 12.63 5.70
N PHE A 177 -0.39 12.43 5.12
CA PHE A 177 0.87 12.80 5.76
C PHE A 177 1.03 14.33 5.89
N MET A 178 0.67 15.11 4.87
CA MET A 178 0.68 16.58 4.95
C MET A 178 -0.28 17.13 6.01
N GLU A 179 -1.46 16.52 6.16
CA GLU A 179 -2.41 16.88 7.21
C GLU A 179 -1.87 16.52 8.60
N ALA A 180 -1.23 15.35 8.74
CA ALA A 180 -0.55 14.94 9.96
C ALA A 180 0.58 15.89 10.37
N GLU A 181 1.36 16.41 9.40
CA GLU A 181 2.43 17.38 9.63
C GLU A 181 1.93 18.69 10.25
N LYS A 182 0.72 19.13 9.86
CA LYS A 182 0.09 20.37 10.35
C LYS A 182 -0.70 20.18 11.64
N ASN A 183 -0.89 18.93 12.09
CA ASN A 183 -1.72 18.62 13.25
C ASN A 183 -0.84 18.43 14.50
N ASP A 184 -0.91 19.39 15.42
CA ASP A 184 -0.13 19.38 16.67
C ASP A 184 -0.40 18.14 17.53
N LYS A 185 -1.62 17.60 17.50
CA LYS A 185 -1.97 16.37 18.26
C LYS A 185 -1.20 15.15 17.75
N VAL A 186 -0.79 15.16 16.48
CA VAL A 186 -0.04 14.08 15.82
C VAL A 186 1.47 14.25 16.03
N ALA A 187 1.95 15.37 16.58
CA ALA A 187 3.38 15.62 16.79
C ALA A 187 4.13 14.47 17.50
N PRO A 188 3.60 13.82 18.55
CA PRO A 188 4.29 12.68 19.16
C PRO A 188 4.43 11.48 18.22
N LEU A 189 3.44 11.24 17.35
CA LEU A 189 3.51 10.18 16.31
C LEU A 189 4.55 10.54 15.25
N ARG A 190 4.63 11.82 14.86
CA ARG A 190 5.64 12.29 13.90
C ARG A 190 7.05 12.07 14.43
N SER A 191 7.28 12.38 15.70
CA SER A 191 8.56 12.10 16.35
C SER A 191 8.85 10.61 16.44
N LYS A 192 7.84 9.79 16.79
CA LYS A 192 8.00 8.33 16.89
C LYS A 192 8.33 7.67 15.55
N PHE A 193 7.66 8.09 14.48
CA PHE A 193 7.78 7.51 13.13
C PHE A 193 8.56 8.43 12.18
N ALA A 194 9.55 9.18 12.69
CA ALA A 194 10.25 10.21 11.92
C ALA A 194 10.89 9.68 10.62
N GLN A 195 11.41 8.45 10.65
CA GLN A 195 11.97 7.81 9.45
C GLN A 195 10.91 7.58 8.37
N LEU A 196 9.72 7.09 8.74
CA LEU A 196 8.60 6.93 7.81
C LEU A 196 8.20 8.27 7.18
N PHE A 197 8.08 9.34 7.97
CA PHE A 197 7.76 10.68 7.46
C PHE A 197 8.83 11.20 6.49
N ALA A 198 10.12 10.98 6.79
CA ALA A 198 11.21 11.36 5.91
C ALA A 198 11.14 10.64 4.56
N VAL A 199 10.89 9.32 4.57
CA VAL A 199 10.73 8.51 3.35
C VAL A 199 9.58 9.02 2.49
N VAL A 200 8.42 9.30 3.09
CA VAL A 200 7.25 9.83 2.36
C VAL A 200 7.56 11.19 1.75
N ASN A 201 8.28 12.06 2.46
CA ASN A 201 8.67 13.37 1.96
C ASN A 201 9.62 13.29 0.75
N ILE A 202 10.60 12.37 0.77
CA ILE A 202 11.48 12.14 -0.38
C ILE A 202 10.68 11.70 -1.60
N LEU A 203 9.79 10.70 -1.45
CA LEU A 203 8.96 10.18 -2.55
C LEU A 203 7.98 11.23 -3.10
N ARG A 204 7.50 12.13 -2.24
CA ARG A 204 6.68 13.28 -2.65
C ARG A 204 7.44 14.22 -3.58
N ASP A 205 8.67 14.57 -3.22
CA ASP A 205 9.48 15.51 -4.02
C ASP A 205 9.89 14.89 -5.35
N GLU A 206 10.27 13.61 -5.39
CA GLU A 206 10.53 12.88 -6.64
C GLU A 206 9.31 12.84 -7.58
N SER A 207 8.10 12.75 -7.01
CA SER A 207 6.85 12.76 -7.78
C SER A 207 6.61 14.13 -8.43
N ARG A 208 6.95 15.22 -7.74
CA ARG A 208 6.81 16.60 -8.24
C ARG A 208 7.80 16.88 -9.37
N ASP A 209 9.04 16.42 -9.25
CA ASP A 209 10.08 16.63 -10.26
C ASP A 209 9.75 15.91 -11.58
N LYS A 210 9.17 14.71 -11.51
CA LYS A 210 8.67 13.97 -12.69
C LYS A 210 7.55 14.74 -13.41
N GLU A 211 6.62 15.33 -12.66
CA GLU A 211 5.55 16.16 -13.24
C GLU A 211 6.10 17.43 -13.91
N GLN A 212 7.05 18.11 -13.28
CA GLN A 212 7.64 19.33 -13.83
C GLN A 212 8.52 19.06 -15.07
N SER A 213 9.30 17.99 -15.05
CA SER A 213 10.13 17.55 -16.20
C SER A 213 9.28 17.11 -17.40
N SER A 214 8.11 16.52 -17.17
CA SER A 214 7.17 16.18 -18.26
C SER A 214 6.51 17.41 -18.92
N ARG A 215 6.40 18.53 -18.19
CA ARG A 215 5.82 19.78 -18.69
C ARG A 215 6.80 20.60 -19.54
N THR A 216 8.10 20.53 -19.28
CA THR A 216 9.12 21.26 -20.07
C THR A 216 9.37 20.65 -21.45
N LEU A 217 9.10 19.35 -21.66
CA LEU A 217 9.24 18.70 -22.97
C LEU A 217 8.07 18.95 -23.94
N ARG A 218 6.93 19.46 -23.46
CA ARG A 218 5.74 19.76 -24.29
C ARG A 218 5.65 21.22 -24.76
N GLY A 219 6.59 22.09 -24.36
CA GLY A 219 6.51 23.54 -24.55
C GLY A 219 7.22 24.13 -25.78
N ASN A 220 7.96 23.36 -26.59
CA ASN A 220 8.84 23.96 -27.62
C ASN A 220 8.61 23.47 -29.07
N ARG A 221 7.35 23.39 -29.50
CA ARG A 221 7.00 23.29 -30.93
C ARG A 221 5.95 24.34 -31.29
N GLY A 222 6.40 25.56 -31.53
CA GLY A 222 5.55 26.58 -32.17
C GLY A 222 5.96 28.00 -31.88
N SER A 223 6.91 28.52 -32.67
CA SER A 223 6.84 29.86 -33.29
C SER A 223 8.22 30.27 -33.79
N GLY A 224 8.38 30.26 -35.11
CA GLY A 224 9.59 30.71 -35.79
C GLY A 224 9.29 31.00 -37.25
N ALA A 225 8.23 31.78 -37.50
CA ALA A 225 7.99 32.41 -38.79
C ALA A 225 8.25 33.91 -38.63
N SER A 226 9.41 34.38 -39.09
CA SER A 226 9.57 35.76 -39.55
C SER A 226 10.76 35.87 -40.48
N SER A 227 10.44 36.34 -41.67
CA SER A 227 11.26 36.67 -42.83
C SER A 227 12.44 37.61 -42.57
N SER A 228 13.54 37.40 -43.30
CA SER A 228 14.29 38.52 -43.89
C SER A 228 15.02 38.07 -45.16
N SER A 229 14.53 38.59 -46.28
CA SER A 229 15.10 38.57 -47.61
C SER A 229 16.38 39.39 -47.70
N SER A 230 17.44 38.82 -48.29
CA SER A 230 18.51 39.58 -48.94
C SER A 230 19.11 38.79 -50.10
N LYS A 231 18.96 39.37 -51.29
CA LYS A 231 19.58 38.98 -52.57
C LYS A 231 21.09 39.22 -52.50
N THR A 232 21.88 38.26 -52.98
CA THR A 232 23.12 38.57 -53.70
C THR A 232 23.37 37.51 -54.78
N ARG A 233 23.53 37.99 -56.01
CA ARG A 233 23.90 37.28 -57.25
C ARG A 233 25.43 37.28 -57.42
N HIS A 234 25.90 36.43 -58.35
CA HIS A 234 27.24 36.26 -58.96
C HIS A 234 28.04 35.05 -58.43
N LYS A 235 28.68 34.20 -59.25
CA LYS A 235 28.87 34.09 -60.72
C LYS A 235 29.42 32.67 -61.01
N GLU A 236 29.15 32.15 -62.20
CA GLU A 236 29.72 30.92 -62.78
C GLU A 236 31.26 30.88 -62.81
N GLU A 237 31.83 29.68 -62.70
CA GLU A 237 32.96 29.27 -63.55
C GLU A 237 32.96 27.74 -63.78
N ASP A 238 32.93 27.38 -65.06
CA ASP A 238 33.12 26.06 -65.64
C ASP A 238 34.56 25.53 -65.44
N LYS A 239 34.71 24.20 -65.27
CA LYS A 239 35.57 23.38 -66.14
C LYS A 239 35.45 21.88 -65.87
N GLU A 240 35.10 21.16 -66.92
CA GLU A 240 35.39 19.73 -67.15
C GLU A 240 36.90 19.43 -66.94
N VAL A 241 37.23 18.19 -66.55
CA VAL A 241 37.93 17.23 -67.43
C VAL A 241 37.94 15.83 -66.78
N SER A 242 37.51 14.88 -67.61
CA SER A 242 37.53 13.41 -67.52
C SER A 242 38.90 12.81 -67.17
N SER A 243 38.91 11.64 -66.53
CA SER A 243 39.80 10.54 -66.95
C SER A 243 39.24 9.21 -66.44
N SER A 244 39.13 8.30 -67.41
CA SER A 244 38.78 6.88 -67.33
C SER A 244 39.69 6.05 -66.41
#